data_AF-A0A523Y2Y9-F1
#
_entry.id   AF-A0A523Y2Y9-F1
#
_cell.length_a   1.000
_cell.length_b   1.000
_cell.length_c   1.000
_cell.angle_alpha   90.00
_cell.angle_beta   90.00
_cell.angle_gamma   90.00
#
_symmetry.space_group_name_H-M   'P 1'
#
loop_
_entity.id
_entity.type
_entity.pdbx_description
1 polymer ?
#
loop_
_entity_poly.entity_id
_entity_poly.type
_entity_poly.pdbx_seq_one_letter_code
_entity_poly.pdbx_strand_id
1 'polypeptide(L)' 'MTFDESFIDWLLEAQTPTIRFLTLSHLQERDEADPEVQNAHRDIMETGPVPTILTGQTKAGNWHPEHSYYTPKYVSTHW' A
#
# COMPACT_ATOMS: atom_id res chain seq x y z
N MET A 1 -22.23 -7.22 2.31
CA MET A 1 -22.15 -7.83 0.96
C MET A 1 -21.42 -9.16 1.12
N THR A 2 -21.90 -10.27 0.57
CA THR A 2 -21.23 -11.58 0.75
C THR A 2 -20.34 -11.87 -0.46
N PHE A 3 -19.04 -11.96 -0.24
CA PHE A 3 -18.06 -12.37 -1.24
C PHE A 3 -17.86 -13.89 -1.18
N ASP A 4 -17.47 -14.48 -2.30
CA ASP A 4 -17.08 -15.89 -2.36
C ASP A 4 -15.79 -16.13 -1.58
N GLU A 5 -15.69 -17.26 -0.87
CA GLU A 5 -14.54 -17.57 0.00
C GLU A 5 -13.25 -17.71 -0.83
N SER A 6 -13.32 -18.35 -2.00
CA SER A 6 -12.15 -18.51 -2.87
C SER A 6 -11.63 -17.17 -3.41
N PHE A 7 -12.54 -16.21 -3.60
CA PHE A 7 -12.17 -14.85 -3.98
C PHE A 7 -11.47 -14.10 -2.84
N ILE A 8 -11.95 -14.23 -1.60
CA ILE A 8 -11.30 -13.64 -0.43
C ILE A 8 -9.91 -14.24 -0.22
N ASP A 9 -9.79 -15.57 -0.29
CA ASP A 9 -8.50 -16.26 -0.11
C ASP A 9 -7.49 -15.81 -1.17
N TRP A 10 -7.90 -15.72 -2.44
CA TRP A 10 -7.05 -15.20 -3.51
C TRP A 10 -6.55 -13.77 -3.25
N LEU A 11 -7.39 -12.89 -2.69
CA LEU A 11 -6.98 -11.54 -2.30
C LEU A 11 -6.01 -11.54 -1.11
N LEU A 12 -6.20 -12.44 -0.15
CA LEU A 12 -5.32 -12.59 1.01
C LEU A 12 -3.95 -13.19 0.63
N GLU A 13 -3.86 -13.93 -0.47
CA GLU A 13 -2.60 -14.42 -1.05
C GLU A 13 -1.83 -13.34 -1.83
N ALA A 14 -2.41 -12.16 -2.05
CA ALA A 14 -1.77 -11.11 -2.84
C ALA A 14 -0.43 -10.71 -2.23
N GLN A 15 0.61 -10.61 -3.07
CA GLN A 15 1.95 -10.17 -2.61
C GLN A 15 1.93 -8.75 -2.06
N THR A 16 1.08 -7.87 -2.61
CA THR A 16 0.93 -6.48 -2.17
C THR A 16 0.20 -6.39 -0.84
N PRO A 17 0.83 -5.92 0.24
CA PRO A 17 0.22 -5.88 1.57
C PRO A 17 -1.05 -5.04 1.66
N THR A 18 -1.13 -3.95 0.90
CA THR A 18 -2.32 -3.09 0.85
C THR A 18 -3.56 -3.83 0.38
N ILE A 19 -3.42 -4.81 -0.54
CA ILE A 19 -4.56 -5.62 -0.99
C ILE A 19 -5.06 -6.49 0.17
N ARG A 20 -4.15 -7.15 0.90
CA ARG A 20 -4.51 -7.98 2.07
C ARG A 20 -5.18 -7.13 3.15
N PHE A 21 -4.60 -5.97 3.48
CA PHE A 21 -5.14 -5.04 4.47
C PHE A 21 -6.57 -4.60 4.11
N LEU A 22 -6.80 -4.11 2.90
CA LEU A 22 -8.12 -3.65 2.46
C LEU A 22 -9.14 -4.79 2.39
N THR A 23 -8.70 -6.01 2.08
CA THR A 23 -9.55 -7.20 2.10
C THR A 23 -10.06 -7.50 3.51
N LEU A 24 -9.17 -7.45 4.51
CA LEU A 24 -9.52 -7.70 5.91
C LEU A 24 -10.42 -6.58 6.48
N SER A 25 -10.08 -5.32 6.25
CA SER A 25 -10.76 -4.17 6.87
C SER A 25 -12.04 -3.73 6.15
N HIS A 26 -12.08 -3.78 4.82
CA HIS A 26 -13.22 -3.28 4.05
C HIS A 26 -14.13 -4.35 3.48
N LEU A 27 -13.59 -5.52 3.09
CA LEU A 27 -14.42 -6.60 2.51
C LEU A 27 -14.93 -7.56 3.57
N GLN A 28 -14.08 -7.90 4.55
CA GLN A 28 -14.45 -8.73 5.69
C GLN A 28 -14.90 -7.92 6.92
N GLU A 29 -14.76 -6.59 6.87
CA GLU A 29 -15.18 -5.67 7.95
C GLU A 29 -14.62 -6.05 9.33
N ARG A 30 -13.38 -6.57 9.37
CA ARG A 30 -12.70 -6.93 10.61
C ARG A 30 -12.28 -5.68 11.39
N ASP A 31 -12.23 -5.83 12.72
CA ASP A 31 -11.84 -4.75 13.63
C ASP A 31 -10.39 -4.33 13.43
N GLU A 32 -10.07 -3.06 13.65
CA GLU A 32 -8.70 -2.52 13.53
C GLU A 32 -7.73 -3.11 14.57
N ALA A 33 -8.26 -3.64 15.68
CA ALA A 33 -7.49 -4.37 16.68
C ALA A 33 -7.26 -5.85 16.32
N ASP A 34 -7.83 -6.34 15.22
CA ASP A 34 -7.56 -7.69 14.73
C ASP A 34 -6.05 -7.83 14.40
N PRO A 35 -5.35 -8.83 14.96
CA PRO A 35 -3.92 -9.01 14.74
C PRO A 35 -3.53 -9.14 13.26
N GLU A 36 -4.36 -9.76 12.43
CA GLU A 36 -4.11 -9.91 10.98
C GLU A 36 -4.22 -8.56 10.27
N VAL A 37 -5.20 -7.73 10.65
CA VAL A 37 -5.35 -6.36 10.12
C VAL A 37 -4.12 -5.52 10.48
N GLN A 38 -3.67 -5.56 11.74
CA GLN A 38 -2.48 -4.82 12.18
C GLN A 38 -1.20 -5.29 11.52
N ASN A 39 -1.05 -6.60 11.33
CA ASN A 39 0.10 -7.17 10.64
C ASN A 39 0.13 -6.75 9.17
N ALA A 40 -0.99 -6.91 8.45
CA ALA A 40 -1.08 -6.47 7.06
C ALA A 40 -0.85 -4.96 6.91
N HIS A 41 -1.33 -4.15 7.87
CA HIS A 41 -1.09 -2.71 7.88
C HIS A 41 0.40 -2.36 8.07
N ARG A 42 1.08 -3.04 8.99
CA ARG A 42 2.53 -2.85 9.21
C ARG A 42 3.34 -3.23 7.96
N ASP A 43 3.00 -4.36 7.35
CA ASP A 43 3.67 -4.85 6.14
C ASP A 43 3.64 -3.84 4.98
N ILE A 44 2.63 -2.96 4.91
CA ILE A 44 2.54 -1.90 3.89
C ILE A 44 3.78 -1.02 3.91
N MET A 45 4.29 -0.68 5.10
CA MET A 45 5.46 0.18 5.24
C MET A 45 6.79 -0.56 5.05
N GLU A 46 6.77 -1.88 5.21
CA GLU A 46 7.98 -2.72 5.19
C GLU A 46 8.25 -3.33 3.81
N THR A 47 7.21 -3.66 3.04
CA THR A 47 7.35 -4.39 1.78
C THR A 47 6.41 -3.89 0.68
N GLY A 48 6.80 -4.16 -0.57
CA GLY A 48 5.96 -3.89 -1.73
C GLY A 48 6.00 -2.43 -2.21
N PRO A 49 4.88 -1.90 -2.74
CA PRO A 49 4.90 -0.68 -3.54
C PRO A 49 5.19 0.58 -2.73
N VAL A 50 4.70 0.69 -1.48
CA VAL A 50 4.89 1.90 -0.68
C VAL A 50 6.37 2.19 -0.39
N PRO A 51 7.17 1.26 0.20
CA PRO A 51 8.60 1.52 0.36
C PRO A 51 9.32 1.66 -0.99
N THR A 52 8.90 0.94 -2.03
CA THR A 52 9.49 1.08 -3.38
C THR A 52 9.28 2.49 -3.96
N ILE A 53 8.10 3.06 -3.78
CA ILE A 53 7.78 4.42 -4.22
C ILE A 53 8.57 5.43 -3.38
N LEU A 54 8.49 5.31 -2.05
CA LEU A 54 9.10 6.27 -1.13
C LEU A 54 10.64 6.27 -1.17
N THR A 55 11.28 5.17 -1.57
CA THR A 55 12.75 5.15 -1.80
C THR A 55 13.18 6.00 -2.99
N GLY A 56 12.26 6.40 -3.87
CA GLY A 56 12.52 7.39 -4.93
C GLY A 56 12.62 8.82 -4.42
N GLN A 57 12.27 9.09 -3.15
CA GLN A 57 12.43 10.40 -2.54
C GLN A 57 13.89 10.68 -2.18
N THR A 58 14.25 11.95 -2.21
CA THR A 58 15.52 12.43 -1.67
C THR A 58 15.50 12.36 -0.14
N LYS A 59 16.67 12.52 0.49
CA LYS A 59 16.77 12.55 1.96
C LYS A 59 15.93 13.65 2.61
N ALA A 60 15.59 14.71 1.87
CA ALA A 60 14.73 15.79 2.34
C ALA A 60 13.22 15.47 2.20
N GLY A 61 12.86 14.32 1.61
CA GLY A 61 11.48 13.91 1.33
C GLY A 61 10.92 14.50 0.01
N ASN A 62 11.76 15.13 -0.81
CA ASN A 62 11.38 15.69 -2.10
C ASN A 62 11.52 14.64 -3.22
N TRP A 63 10.97 14.91 -4.40
CA TRP A 63 11.21 14.11 -5.60
C TRP A 63 12.28 14.78 -6.48
N HIS A 64 13.25 14.02 -6.97
CA HIS A 64 14.30 14.57 -7.82
C HIS A 64 13.77 14.91 -9.22
N PRO A 65 14.08 16.09 -9.79
CA PRO A 65 14.90 17.16 -9.20
C PRO A 65 14.09 18.06 -8.24
N GLU A 66 14.66 18.34 -7.06
CA GLU A 66 13.93 18.93 -5.91
C GLU A 66 13.32 20.31 -6.17
N HIS A 67 13.88 21.07 -7.12
CA HIS A 67 13.44 22.43 -7.44
C HIS A 67 12.69 22.53 -8.76
N SER A 68 12.23 21.39 -9.31
CA SER A 68 11.32 21.40 -10.43
C SER A 68 10.00 20.75 -10.07
N TYR A 69 8.96 21.59 -10.00
CA TYR A 69 7.59 21.14 -9.75
C TYR A 69 6.97 20.39 -10.94
N TYR A 70 7.46 20.64 -12.17
CA TYR A 70 6.82 20.14 -13.39
C TYR A 70 7.67 19.12 -14.16
N THR A 71 8.99 19.10 -13.97
CA THR A 71 9.89 18.22 -14.74
C THR A 71 9.83 16.75 -14.35
N PRO A 72 9.71 16.35 -13.07
CA PRO A 72 9.70 14.93 -12.69
C PRO A 72 8.33 14.28 -12.90
N LYS A 73 7.76 14.42 -14.11
CA LYS A 73 6.50 13.78 -14.46
C LYS A 73 6.63 12.27 -14.40
N TYR A 74 5.60 11.59 -13.92
CA TYR A 74 5.50 10.13 -13.83
C TYR A 74 6.47 9.47 -12.81
N VAL A 75 7.39 10.24 -12.23
CA VAL A 75 8.40 9.78 -11.26
C VAL A 75 8.35 10.56 -9.95
N SER A 76 7.34 11.41 -9.80
CA SER A 76 7.05 12.17 -8.58
C SER A 76 5.55 12.07 -8.25
N THR A 77 5.09 12.87 -7.29
CA THR A 77 3.67 13.00 -6.96
C THR A 77 2.86 13.83 -7.97
N HIS A 78 3.48 14.28 -9.08
CA HIS A 78 2.80 14.95 -10.19
C HIS A 78 2.61 14.00 -11.37
N TRP A 79 1.37 13.94 -11.87
CA TRP A 79 0.92 13.07 -12.96
C TRP A 79 0.46 13.88 -14.17
#